data_AF-A0A1M6JAB5-F1
#
_entry.id   AF-A0A1M6JAB5-F1
#
_cell.length_a   1.000
_cell.length_b   1.000
_cell.length_c   1.000
_cell.angle_alpha   90.00
_cell.angle_beta   90.00
_cell.angle_gamma   90.00
#
_symmetry.space_group_name_H-M   'P 1'
#
loop_
_entity.id
_entity.type
_entity.pdbx_description
1 polymer ?
#
loop_
_entity_poly.entity_id
_entity_poly.type
_entity_poly.pdbx_seq_one_letter_code
_entity_poly.pdbx_strand_id
1 'polypeptide(L)'
;SLNNLANRLSEVGDRTGALQAFEDAWSGLTSGTEIHLRLARVRWLLQQPGSRDDVGDPVVSDLAEASLLCEQVSDDPRAAGESRRSVVGTVAWVLEERPDLADEFVAKLPGWTLFQPGEDLMGLGNQWLRAGAWAAREQFLSDHLHQLTEPEVRAGLRLLCFQQPELGELALLERLLDDIERDGLPAVLAGVGPIFVLREQLEEWLQTTDWHSSERYLLRHPNLVGSRDALAVLASYGDSPMIRQHRGLLVLAAAAGVEAAYAARADAEIAADLGNELIEKLQWDAIPALLQSAPGLAKHLFNVAYLILVHSAIDHREDGDWQPDEDLLGMLREVGTPEQCQVAANRLRRLRKHHPDLPARLSSLADALVEDQPETD
;
A
#
# COMPACT_ATOMS: atom_id res chain seq x y z
N SER A 1 -39.37 1.79 11.54
CA SER A 1 -38.89 2.34 10.26
C SER A 1 -39.39 3.77 10.13
N LEU A 2 -38.50 4.72 9.81
CA LEU A 2 -38.82 6.15 9.65
C LEU A 2 -39.92 6.38 8.61
N ASN A 3 -39.88 5.67 7.49
CA ASN A 3 -40.94 5.75 6.46
C ASN A 3 -42.33 5.39 7.01
N ASN A 4 -42.41 4.41 7.92
CA ASN A 4 -43.71 4.03 8.52
C ASN A 4 -44.24 5.11 9.47
N LEU A 5 -43.36 5.79 10.20
CA LEU A 5 -43.74 6.91 11.05
C LEU A 5 -44.20 8.10 10.19
N ALA A 6 -43.41 8.46 9.18
CA ALA A 6 -43.72 9.55 8.25
C ALA A 6 -45.03 9.30 7.48
N ASN A 7 -45.28 8.07 7.03
CA ASN A 7 -46.55 7.69 6.40
C ASN A 7 -47.74 7.89 7.34
N ARG A 8 -47.65 7.42 8.60
CA ARG A 8 -48.73 7.57 9.58
C ARG A 8 -49.03 9.03 9.91
N LEU A 9 -48.00 9.87 10.00
CA LEU A 9 -48.14 11.31 10.24
C LEU A 9 -48.79 12.01 9.04
N SER A 10 -48.38 11.66 7.81
CA SER A 10 -48.99 12.17 6.58
C SER A 10 -50.47 11.75 6.45
N GLU A 11 -50.81 10.50 6.78
CA GLU A 11 -52.19 9.96 6.74
C GLU A 11 -53.16 10.74 7.65
N VAL A 12 -52.68 11.28 8.77
CA VAL A 12 -53.47 12.13 9.68
C VAL A 12 -53.39 13.62 9.34
N GLY A 13 -52.76 13.97 8.22
CA GLY A 13 -52.59 15.35 7.74
C GLY A 13 -51.42 16.12 8.36
N ASP A 14 -50.60 15.48 9.19
CA ASP A 14 -49.43 16.10 9.84
C ASP A 14 -48.16 15.95 8.98
N ARG A 15 -48.15 16.66 7.85
CA ARG A 15 -47.02 16.65 6.93
C ARG A 15 -45.77 17.31 7.52
N THR A 16 -45.94 18.35 8.33
CA THR A 16 -44.83 19.02 9.03
C THR A 16 -44.17 18.09 10.04
N GLY A 17 -44.95 17.36 10.85
CA GLY A 17 -44.43 16.35 11.77
C GLY A 17 -43.73 15.21 11.05
N ALA A 18 -44.21 14.79 9.88
CA ALA A 18 -43.53 13.80 9.05
C ALA A 18 -42.14 14.25 8.59
N LEU A 19 -42.00 15.51 8.17
CA LEU A 19 -40.71 16.11 7.79
C LEU A 19 -39.76 16.27 8.99
N GLN A 20 -40.29 16.73 10.13
CA GLN A 20 -39.52 16.90 11.36
C GLN A 20 -38.98 15.56 11.88
N ALA A 21 -39.73 14.46 11.74
CA ALA A 21 -39.28 13.14 12.18
C ALA A 21 -38.01 12.66 11.45
N PHE A 22 -37.81 13.06 10.20
CA PHE A 22 -36.55 12.82 9.50
C PHE A 22 -35.43 13.72 10.02
N GLU A 23 -35.70 15.00 10.24
CA GLU A 23 -34.72 15.98 10.74
C GLU A 23 -34.19 15.63 12.13
N ASP A 24 -35.10 15.28 13.03
CA ASP A 24 -34.77 14.84 14.38
C ASP A 24 -33.92 13.56 14.35
N ALA A 25 -34.17 12.68 13.37
CA ALA A 25 -33.47 11.40 13.27
C ALA A 25 -32.04 11.54 12.77
N TRP A 26 -31.73 12.52 11.92
CA TRP A 26 -30.35 12.70 11.43
C TRP A 26 -29.52 13.70 12.23
N SER A 27 -30.13 14.48 13.13
CA SER A 27 -29.41 15.37 14.04
C SER A 27 -28.37 14.61 14.88
N GLY A 28 -27.09 14.92 14.68
CA GLY A 28 -25.98 14.33 15.42
C GLY A 28 -25.47 13.00 14.89
N LEU A 29 -25.92 12.56 13.72
CA LEU A 29 -25.37 11.40 13.02
C LEU A 29 -24.12 11.76 12.21
N THR A 30 -23.36 10.73 11.81
CA THR A 30 -22.26 10.90 10.86
C THR A 30 -22.77 11.32 9.48
N SER A 31 -21.97 12.09 8.73
CA SER A 31 -22.36 12.63 7.40
C SER A 31 -22.91 11.56 6.45
N GLY A 32 -22.31 10.36 6.40
CA GLY A 32 -22.80 9.26 5.55
C GLY A 32 -24.22 8.81 5.89
N THR A 33 -24.57 8.70 7.18
CA THR A 33 -25.92 8.33 7.60
C THR A 33 -26.91 9.46 7.36
N GLU A 34 -26.51 10.71 7.58
CA GLU A 34 -27.35 11.87 7.27
C GLU A 34 -27.69 11.93 5.77
N ILE A 35 -26.70 11.75 4.89
CA ILE A 35 -26.92 11.65 3.43
C ILE A 35 -27.98 10.59 3.13
N HIS A 36 -27.82 9.37 3.64
CA HIS A 36 -28.78 8.29 3.39
C HIS A 36 -30.22 8.64 3.83
N LEU A 37 -30.37 9.30 4.99
CA LEU A 37 -31.69 9.67 5.47
C LEU A 37 -32.30 10.83 4.66
N ARG A 38 -31.51 11.81 4.23
CA ARG A 38 -31.95 12.87 3.30
C ARG A 38 -32.43 12.30 1.97
N LEU A 39 -31.67 11.37 1.38
CA LEU A 39 -32.08 10.68 0.15
C LEU A 39 -33.36 9.84 0.36
N ALA A 40 -33.54 9.25 1.53
CA ALA A 40 -34.77 8.55 1.89
C ALA A 40 -35.97 9.51 1.99
N ARG A 41 -35.77 10.71 2.57
CA ARG A 41 -36.81 11.75 2.65
C ARG A 41 -37.21 12.25 1.26
N VAL A 42 -36.26 12.49 0.37
CA VAL A 42 -36.50 12.84 -1.05
C VAL A 42 -37.40 11.81 -1.73
N ARG A 43 -37.06 10.52 -1.61
CA ARG A 43 -37.87 9.43 -2.19
C ARG A 43 -39.27 9.38 -1.59
N TRP A 44 -39.38 9.53 -0.26
CA TRP A 44 -40.66 9.54 0.43
C TRP A 44 -41.55 10.69 -0.06
N LEU A 45 -41.01 11.90 -0.21
CA LEU A 45 -41.74 13.09 -0.67
C LEU A 45 -42.37 12.90 -2.05
N LEU A 46 -41.63 12.32 -2.99
CA LEU A 46 -42.11 12.10 -4.36
C LEU A 46 -43.11 10.94 -4.46
N GLN A 47 -43.11 10.02 -3.51
CA GLN A 47 -44.09 8.93 -3.44
C GLN A 47 -45.42 9.36 -2.77
N GLN A 48 -45.49 10.56 -2.16
CA GLN A 48 -46.73 11.03 -1.53
C GLN A 48 -47.79 11.45 -2.58
N PRO A 49 -49.07 11.08 -2.39
CA PRO A 49 -50.17 11.55 -3.24
C PRO A 49 -50.33 13.08 -3.21
N GLY A 50 -50.46 13.72 -4.37
CA GLY A 50 -50.69 15.18 -4.46
C GLY A 50 -49.44 16.04 -4.27
N SER A 51 -48.25 15.45 -4.26
CA SER A 51 -46.97 16.11 -3.97
C SER A 51 -46.45 17.05 -5.07
N ARG A 52 -47.02 17.03 -6.28
CA ARG A 52 -46.42 17.70 -7.46
C ARG A 52 -46.19 19.21 -7.28
N ASP A 53 -47.09 19.91 -6.59
CA ASP A 53 -47.05 21.38 -6.55
C ASP A 53 -46.27 21.96 -5.35
N ASP A 54 -45.85 21.13 -4.37
CA ASP A 54 -45.38 21.61 -3.04
C ASP A 54 -44.20 20.80 -2.47
N VAL A 55 -43.42 20.10 -3.31
CA VAL A 55 -42.22 19.34 -2.86
C VAL A 55 -40.91 19.77 -3.50
N GLY A 56 -40.92 20.74 -4.42
CA GLY A 56 -39.70 21.19 -5.11
C GLY A 56 -38.63 21.67 -4.13
N ASP A 57 -38.97 22.65 -3.28
CA ASP A 57 -38.03 23.26 -2.34
C ASP A 57 -37.38 22.24 -1.37
N PRO A 58 -38.13 21.35 -0.68
CA PRO A 58 -37.52 20.35 0.20
C PRO A 58 -36.66 19.32 -0.55
N VAL A 59 -37.07 18.90 -1.75
CA VAL A 59 -36.30 17.94 -2.55
C VAL A 59 -34.96 18.54 -2.97
N VAL A 60 -34.98 19.78 -3.47
CA VAL A 60 -33.76 20.45 -3.94
C VAL A 60 -32.86 20.78 -2.75
N SER A 61 -33.43 21.23 -1.63
CA SER A 61 -32.68 21.49 -0.41
C SER A 61 -31.98 20.23 0.13
N ASP A 62 -32.67 19.09 0.18
CA ASP A 62 -32.06 17.86 0.69
C ASP A 62 -30.96 17.33 -0.22
N LEU A 63 -31.13 17.43 -1.54
CA LEU A 63 -30.11 17.03 -2.50
C LEU A 63 -28.90 17.97 -2.44
N ALA A 64 -29.11 19.28 -2.27
CA ALA A 64 -28.02 20.24 -2.12
C ALA A 64 -27.21 19.96 -0.84
N GLU A 65 -27.88 19.76 0.30
CA GLU A 65 -27.22 19.43 1.57
C GLU A 65 -26.50 18.08 1.52
N ALA A 66 -27.14 17.05 0.95
CA ALA A 66 -26.50 15.74 0.76
C ALA A 66 -25.24 15.85 -0.13
N SER A 67 -25.27 16.71 -1.13
CA SER A 67 -24.12 16.96 -2.01
C SER A 67 -22.97 17.64 -1.26
N LEU A 68 -23.26 18.65 -0.43
CA LEU A 68 -22.27 19.31 0.42
C LEU A 68 -21.66 18.35 1.44
N LEU A 69 -22.48 17.50 2.05
CA LEU A 69 -22.01 16.49 2.99
C LEU A 69 -21.05 15.49 2.31
N CYS A 70 -21.27 15.13 1.05
CA CYS A 70 -20.36 14.24 0.28
C CYS A 70 -18.94 14.79 0.11
N GLU A 71 -18.77 16.11 0.18
CA GLU A 71 -17.45 16.77 0.15
C GLU A 71 -16.76 16.73 1.52
N GLN A 72 -17.53 16.50 2.59
CA GLN A 72 -17.06 16.38 3.97
C GLN A 72 -16.88 14.93 4.43
N VAL A 73 -17.28 13.94 3.61
CA VAL A 73 -17.20 12.52 3.96
C VAL A 73 -15.74 12.07 4.10
N SER A 74 -15.48 11.37 5.22
CA SER A 74 -14.44 10.39 5.57
C SER A 74 -13.25 10.20 4.62
N ASP A 75 -12.05 10.05 5.20
CA ASP A 75 -10.82 9.62 4.51
C ASP A 75 -10.93 8.24 3.81
N ASP A 76 -12.04 7.50 3.98
CA ASP A 76 -12.31 6.23 3.29
C ASP A 76 -12.90 6.46 1.88
N PRO A 77 -12.14 6.14 0.81
CA PRO A 77 -12.61 6.33 -0.56
C PRO A 77 -13.88 5.53 -0.88
N ARG A 78 -14.08 4.33 -0.31
CA ARG A 78 -15.25 3.51 -0.63
C ARG A 78 -16.53 4.16 -0.14
N ALA A 79 -16.54 4.58 1.13
CA ALA A 79 -17.69 5.28 1.70
C ALA A 79 -18.01 6.59 0.96
N ALA A 80 -16.97 7.33 0.56
CA ALA A 80 -17.12 8.55 -0.23
C ALA A 80 -17.75 8.27 -1.62
N GLY A 81 -17.24 7.26 -2.33
CA GLY A 81 -17.78 6.87 -3.65
C GLY A 81 -19.22 6.38 -3.59
N GLU A 82 -19.55 5.53 -2.61
CA GLU A 82 -20.92 5.05 -2.39
C GLU A 82 -21.91 6.21 -2.13
N SER A 83 -21.51 7.18 -1.32
CA SER A 83 -22.33 8.37 -1.00
C SER A 83 -22.57 9.23 -2.25
N ARG A 84 -21.51 9.52 -3.01
CA ARG A 84 -21.58 10.33 -4.24
C ARG A 84 -22.47 9.67 -5.30
N ARG A 85 -22.29 8.36 -5.53
CA ARG A 85 -23.15 7.62 -6.48
C ARG A 85 -24.60 7.54 -6.02
N SER A 86 -24.86 7.45 -4.71
CA SER A 86 -26.23 7.46 -4.18
C SER A 86 -26.94 8.79 -4.40
N VAL A 87 -26.23 9.91 -4.25
CA VAL A 87 -26.74 11.25 -4.59
C VAL A 87 -27.01 11.34 -6.10
N VAL A 88 -26.03 11.04 -6.94
CA VAL A 88 -26.14 11.08 -8.41
C VAL A 88 -27.31 10.23 -8.92
N GLY A 89 -27.44 8.99 -8.42
CA GLY A 89 -28.54 8.09 -8.80
C GLY A 89 -29.90 8.61 -8.33
N THR A 90 -29.96 9.27 -7.18
CA THR A 90 -31.21 9.89 -6.71
C THR A 90 -31.55 11.13 -7.52
N VAL A 91 -30.59 11.99 -7.87
CA VAL A 91 -30.79 13.15 -8.74
C VAL A 91 -31.33 12.73 -10.12
N ALA A 92 -30.72 11.71 -10.73
CA ALA A 92 -31.17 11.18 -12.02
C ALA A 92 -32.62 10.66 -11.95
N TRP A 93 -32.93 9.85 -10.93
CA TRP A 93 -34.29 9.36 -10.70
C TRP A 93 -35.30 10.50 -10.47
N VAL A 94 -34.93 11.53 -9.70
CA VAL A 94 -35.81 12.69 -9.50
C VAL A 94 -36.08 13.41 -10.83
N LEU A 95 -35.07 13.60 -11.68
CA LEU A 95 -35.26 14.27 -12.97
C LEU A 95 -36.12 13.45 -13.94
N GLU A 96 -36.12 12.12 -13.85
CA GLU A 96 -37.03 11.25 -14.59
C GLU A 96 -38.50 11.46 -14.15
N GLU A 97 -38.74 11.57 -12.84
CA GLU A 97 -40.08 11.75 -12.26
C GLU A 97 -40.58 13.21 -12.31
N ARG A 98 -39.64 14.17 -12.24
CA ARG A 98 -39.83 15.62 -12.09
C ARG A 98 -38.88 16.40 -13.01
N PRO A 99 -39.06 16.31 -14.33
CA PRO A 99 -38.23 17.05 -15.29
C PRO A 99 -38.38 18.57 -15.15
N ASP A 100 -39.45 19.05 -14.52
CA ASP A 100 -39.68 20.46 -14.21
C ASP A 100 -38.64 21.05 -13.22
N LEU A 101 -37.92 20.21 -12.46
CA LEU A 101 -36.88 20.64 -11.53
C LEU A 101 -35.49 20.81 -12.17
N ALA A 102 -35.35 20.55 -13.48
CA ALA A 102 -34.05 20.56 -14.16
C ALA A 102 -33.30 21.90 -14.02
N ASP A 103 -33.98 23.02 -14.29
CA ASP A 103 -33.37 24.35 -14.19
C ASP A 103 -32.94 24.68 -12.75
N GLU A 104 -33.72 24.23 -11.77
CA GLU A 104 -33.40 24.44 -10.36
C GLU A 104 -32.20 23.60 -9.92
N PHE A 105 -32.11 22.36 -10.38
CA PHE A 105 -30.96 21.50 -10.12
C PHE A 105 -29.68 22.06 -10.74
N VAL A 106 -29.74 22.55 -11.98
CA VAL A 106 -28.60 23.23 -12.62
C VAL A 106 -28.17 24.46 -11.83
N ALA A 107 -29.12 25.20 -11.25
CA ALA A 107 -28.82 26.41 -10.48
C ALA A 107 -28.28 26.13 -9.06
N LYS A 108 -28.76 25.07 -8.40
CA LYS A 108 -28.53 24.84 -6.95
C LYS A 108 -27.63 23.66 -6.62
N LEU A 109 -27.43 22.71 -7.54
CA LEU A 109 -26.61 21.52 -7.28
C LEU A 109 -25.21 21.64 -7.92
N PRO A 110 -24.17 21.03 -7.32
CA PRO A 110 -22.86 20.92 -7.95
C PRO A 110 -22.93 20.13 -9.26
N GLY A 111 -22.16 20.53 -10.29
CA GLY A 111 -22.22 19.89 -11.61
C GLY A 111 -21.93 18.39 -11.62
N TRP A 112 -21.18 17.87 -10.65
CA TRP A 112 -20.88 16.43 -10.53
C TRP A 112 -22.11 15.58 -10.21
N THR A 113 -23.16 16.15 -9.61
CA THR A 113 -24.39 15.41 -9.26
C THR A 113 -25.26 15.12 -10.48
N LEU A 114 -25.14 15.98 -11.50
CA LEU A 114 -25.85 15.88 -12.78
C LEU A 114 -25.08 15.07 -13.82
N PHE A 115 -23.80 14.81 -13.58
CA PHE A 115 -22.96 14.06 -14.50
C PHE A 115 -23.34 12.58 -14.53
N GLN A 116 -23.74 12.12 -15.72
CA GLN A 116 -23.87 10.71 -16.06
C GLN A 116 -22.82 10.38 -17.13
N PRO A 117 -21.91 9.42 -16.87
CA PRO A 117 -20.91 9.06 -17.87
C PRO A 117 -21.59 8.35 -19.06
N GLY A 118 -21.31 8.84 -20.27
CA GLY A 118 -21.77 8.19 -21.50
C GLY A 118 -21.15 6.81 -21.73
N GLU A 119 -21.74 6.02 -22.64
CA GLU A 119 -21.28 4.65 -22.93
C GLU A 119 -19.82 4.60 -23.37
N ASP A 120 -19.35 5.57 -24.16
CA ASP A 120 -17.97 5.62 -24.64
C ASP A 120 -16.95 5.82 -23.50
N LEU A 121 -17.20 6.77 -22.60
CA LEU A 121 -16.34 7.02 -21.43
C LEU A 121 -16.34 5.80 -20.50
N MET A 122 -17.51 5.21 -20.25
CA MET A 122 -17.61 3.97 -19.47
C MET A 122 -16.86 2.82 -20.16
N GLY A 123 -16.91 2.74 -21.48
CA GLY A 123 -16.17 1.77 -22.29
C GLY A 123 -14.65 1.93 -22.11
N LEU A 124 -14.14 3.16 -22.22
CA LEU A 124 -12.72 3.47 -22.01
C LEU A 124 -12.28 3.16 -20.57
N GLY A 125 -13.04 3.59 -19.57
CA GLY A 125 -12.76 3.32 -18.16
C GLY A 125 -12.71 1.82 -17.86
N ASN A 126 -13.69 1.06 -18.36
CA ASN A 126 -13.72 -0.40 -18.17
C ASN A 126 -12.57 -1.12 -18.90
N GLN A 127 -12.17 -0.66 -20.10
CA GLN A 127 -11.03 -1.21 -20.81
C GLN A 127 -9.73 -0.97 -20.03
N TRP A 128 -9.54 0.26 -19.52
CA TRP A 128 -8.40 0.59 -18.65
C TRP A 128 -8.35 -0.29 -17.40
N LEU A 129 -9.48 -0.43 -16.69
CA LEU A 129 -9.55 -1.24 -15.47
C LEU A 129 -9.29 -2.75 -15.73
N ARG A 130 -9.54 -3.23 -16.96
CA ARG A 130 -9.23 -4.60 -17.37
C ARG A 130 -7.79 -4.78 -17.84
N ALA A 131 -7.10 -3.71 -18.23
CA ALA A 131 -5.69 -3.74 -18.58
C ALA A 131 -4.86 -3.91 -17.30
N GLY A 132 -4.75 -5.15 -16.82
CA GLY A 132 -4.06 -5.46 -15.57
C GLY A 132 -2.55 -5.27 -15.66
N ALA A 133 -1.94 -5.76 -16.75
CA ALA A 133 -0.50 -5.63 -16.98
C ALA A 133 -0.14 -4.31 -17.67
N TRP A 134 1.05 -3.80 -17.39
CA TRP A 134 1.56 -2.54 -17.88
C TRP A 134 1.65 -2.52 -19.40
N ALA A 135 2.12 -3.61 -20.03
CA ALA A 135 2.14 -3.71 -21.49
C ALA A 135 0.76 -3.51 -22.13
N ALA A 136 -0.32 -3.99 -21.48
CA ALA A 136 -1.68 -3.77 -21.96
C ALA A 136 -2.13 -2.31 -21.75
N ARG A 137 -1.69 -1.66 -20.68
CA ARG A 137 -1.94 -0.24 -20.39
C ARG A 137 -1.21 0.68 -21.37
N GLU A 138 0.04 0.37 -21.72
CA GLU A 138 0.79 1.10 -22.75
C GLU A 138 0.09 1.02 -24.10
N GLN A 139 -0.36 -0.18 -24.48
CA GLN A 139 -1.11 -0.38 -25.71
C GLN A 139 -2.43 0.40 -25.69
N PHE A 140 -3.18 0.33 -24.59
CA PHE A 140 -4.42 1.10 -24.42
C PHE A 140 -4.18 2.61 -24.56
N LEU A 141 -3.17 3.16 -23.88
CA LEU A 141 -2.83 4.58 -24.00
C LEU A 141 -2.46 4.94 -25.43
N SER A 142 -1.68 4.09 -26.11
CA SER A 142 -1.28 4.32 -27.49
C SER A 142 -2.45 4.31 -28.46
N ASP A 143 -3.40 3.40 -28.27
CA ASP A 143 -4.57 3.23 -29.15
C ASP A 143 -5.65 4.31 -28.93
N HIS A 144 -5.80 4.77 -27.69
CA HIS A 144 -6.90 5.66 -27.29
C HIS A 144 -6.49 7.09 -26.96
N LEU A 145 -5.20 7.47 -27.09
CA LEU A 145 -4.72 8.79 -26.64
C LEU A 145 -5.53 9.96 -27.20
N HIS A 146 -5.87 9.92 -28.50
CA HIS A 146 -6.65 10.99 -29.13
C HIS A 146 -8.00 11.18 -28.42
N GLN A 147 -8.75 10.09 -28.23
CA GLN A 147 -10.05 10.13 -27.55
C GLN A 147 -9.90 10.55 -26.09
N LEU A 148 -8.91 10.01 -25.38
CA LEU A 148 -8.66 10.29 -23.96
C LEU A 148 -8.26 11.75 -23.70
N THR A 149 -7.73 12.46 -24.70
CA THR A 149 -7.32 13.87 -24.60
C THR A 149 -8.39 14.85 -25.08
N GLU A 150 -9.52 14.37 -25.61
CA GLU A 150 -10.65 15.23 -25.95
C GLU A 150 -11.17 15.96 -24.69
N PRO A 151 -11.43 17.27 -24.74
CA PRO A 151 -11.78 18.06 -23.54
C PRO A 151 -12.98 17.51 -22.77
N GLU A 152 -14.00 17.02 -23.47
CA GLU A 152 -15.20 16.44 -22.85
C GLU A 152 -14.89 15.10 -22.16
N VAL A 153 -14.05 14.26 -22.76
CA VAL A 153 -13.60 12.99 -22.18
C VAL A 153 -12.71 13.24 -20.96
N ARG A 154 -11.79 14.20 -21.02
CA ARG A 154 -10.96 14.61 -19.87
C ARG A 154 -11.80 15.13 -18.71
N ALA A 155 -12.77 16.00 -18.99
CA ALA A 155 -13.69 16.52 -17.98
C ALA A 155 -14.55 15.40 -17.36
N GLY A 156 -15.09 14.52 -18.21
CA GLY A 156 -15.88 13.36 -17.78
C GLY A 156 -15.07 12.37 -16.94
N LEU A 157 -13.82 12.08 -17.31
CA LEU A 157 -12.94 11.21 -16.53
C LEU A 157 -12.66 11.78 -15.13
N ARG A 158 -12.43 13.09 -15.00
CA ARG A 158 -12.24 13.75 -13.70
C ARG A 158 -13.48 13.63 -12.82
N LEU A 159 -14.67 13.83 -13.38
CA LEU A 159 -15.93 13.65 -12.66
C LEU A 159 -16.16 12.19 -12.27
N LEU A 160 -15.81 11.24 -13.15
CA LEU A 160 -15.88 9.81 -12.88
C LEU A 160 -14.94 9.42 -11.73
N CYS A 161 -13.69 9.93 -11.72
CA CYS A 161 -12.74 9.74 -10.63
C CYS A 161 -13.27 10.31 -9.31
N PHE A 162 -13.91 11.48 -9.36
CA PHE A 162 -14.53 12.07 -8.18
C PHE A 162 -15.70 11.23 -7.66
N GLN A 163 -16.56 10.69 -8.54
CA GLN A 163 -17.69 9.84 -8.14
C GLN A 163 -17.26 8.43 -7.70
N GLN A 164 -16.08 7.95 -8.11
CA GLN A 164 -15.57 6.60 -7.84
C GLN A 164 -14.12 6.62 -7.33
N PRO A 165 -13.84 7.31 -6.22
CA PRO A 165 -12.47 7.48 -5.70
C PRO A 165 -11.85 6.15 -5.22
N GLU A 166 -12.65 5.12 -4.95
CA GLU A 166 -12.17 3.79 -4.63
C GLU A 166 -11.50 3.08 -5.82
N LEU A 167 -11.79 3.51 -7.05
CA LEU A 167 -11.14 3.00 -8.26
C LEU A 167 -9.87 3.80 -8.53
N GLY A 168 -8.85 3.61 -7.68
CA GLY A 168 -7.58 4.34 -7.75
C GLY A 168 -6.86 4.23 -9.11
N GLU A 169 -7.14 3.16 -9.87
CA GLU A 169 -6.63 2.99 -11.23
C GLU A 169 -7.17 4.07 -12.21
N LEU A 170 -8.40 4.55 -12.05
CA LEU A 170 -8.89 5.67 -12.86
C LEU A 170 -8.14 6.97 -12.54
N ALA A 171 -7.81 7.20 -11.26
CA ALA A 171 -6.98 8.33 -10.85
C ALA A 171 -5.54 8.20 -11.36
N LEU A 172 -5.02 6.97 -11.50
CA LEU A 172 -3.75 6.73 -12.20
C LEU A 172 -3.84 7.11 -13.68
N LEU A 173 -4.90 6.70 -14.39
CA LEU A 173 -5.11 7.09 -15.80
C LEU A 173 -5.16 8.61 -15.92
N GLU A 174 -5.93 9.28 -15.05
CA GLU A 174 -6.09 10.74 -15.06
C GLU A 174 -4.75 11.46 -14.91
N ARG A 175 -3.92 11.02 -13.96
CA ARG A 175 -2.56 11.55 -13.73
C ARG A 175 -1.62 11.28 -14.90
N LEU A 176 -1.65 10.08 -15.46
CA LEU A 176 -0.83 9.74 -16.62
C LEU A 176 -1.19 10.62 -17.81
N LEU A 177 -2.48 10.93 -18.02
CA LEU A 177 -2.90 11.84 -19.08
C LEU A 177 -2.42 13.28 -18.85
N ASP A 178 -2.42 13.77 -17.61
CA ASP A 178 -1.82 15.08 -17.28
C ASP A 178 -0.30 15.09 -17.55
N ASP A 179 0.41 14.02 -17.17
CA ASP A 179 1.84 13.88 -17.46
C ASP A 179 2.09 13.79 -18.98
N ILE A 180 1.22 13.10 -19.74
CA ILE A 180 1.32 12.96 -21.19
C ILE A 180 1.06 14.31 -21.89
N GLU A 181 0.11 15.10 -21.42
CA GLU A 181 -0.15 16.45 -21.93
C GLU A 181 1.07 17.36 -21.74
N ARG A 182 1.77 17.21 -20.61
CA ARG A 182 2.98 18.00 -20.29
C ARG A 182 4.23 17.54 -21.06
N ASP A 183 4.51 16.23 -21.04
CA ASP A 183 5.82 15.68 -21.43
C ASP A 183 5.77 14.83 -22.71
N GLY A 184 4.58 14.49 -23.19
CA GLY A 184 4.35 13.64 -24.35
C GLY A 184 4.39 12.13 -24.03
N LEU A 185 3.61 11.35 -24.78
CA LEU A 185 3.43 9.92 -24.54
C LEU A 185 4.76 9.13 -24.46
N PRO A 186 5.72 9.27 -25.41
CA PRO A 186 6.95 8.48 -25.35
C PRO A 186 7.78 8.73 -24.10
N ALA A 187 7.84 9.98 -23.61
CA ALA A 187 8.61 10.33 -22.42
C ALA A 187 7.97 9.76 -21.16
N VAL A 188 6.64 9.86 -21.03
CA VAL A 188 5.90 9.29 -19.90
C VAL A 188 6.05 7.78 -19.86
N LEU A 189 5.80 7.08 -20.97
CA LEU A 189 5.92 5.61 -21.00
C LEU A 189 7.34 5.15 -20.65
N ALA A 190 8.38 5.81 -21.18
CA ALA A 190 9.76 5.50 -20.84
C ALA A 190 10.10 5.80 -19.36
N GLY A 191 9.51 6.83 -18.77
CA GLY A 191 9.75 7.24 -17.39
C GLY A 191 9.05 6.35 -16.37
N VAL A 192 7.77 6.01 -16.59
CA VAL A 192 6.94 5.28 -15.61
C VAL A 192 6.92 3.77 -15.85
N GLY A 193 7.15 3.31 -17.08
CA GLY A 193 7.05 1.89 -17.40
C GLY A 193 7.94 0.97 -16.57
N PRO A 194 9.23 1.31 -16.35
CA PRO A 194 10.12 0.48 -15.54
C PRO A 194 9.59 0.20 -14.12
N ILE A 195 8.97 1.18 -13.45
CA ILE A 195 8.48 1.00 -12.07
C ILE A 195 7.21 0.13 -12.03
N PHE A 196 6.35 0.19 -13.04
CA PHE A 196 5.18 -0.69 -13.14
C PHE A 196 5.58 -2.13 -13.44
N VAL A 197 6.45 -2.35 -14.42
CA VAL A 197 6.98 -3.69 -14.73
C VAL A 197 7.68 -4.29 -13.50
N LEU A 198 8.42 -3.47 -12.75
CA LEU A 198 9.07 -3.91 -11.52
C LEU A 198 8.06 -4.32 -10.44
N ARG A 199 6.98 -3.55 -10.24
CA ARG A 199 5.91 -3.90 -9.29
C ARG A 199 5.25 -5.23 -9.66
N GLU A 200 4.92 -5.43 -10.93
CA GLU A 200 4.36 -6.68 -11.43
C GLU A 200 5.28 -7.88 -11.15
N GLN A 201 6.57 -7.75 -11.46
CA GLN A 201 7.54 -8.80 -11.18
C GLN A 201 7.62 -9.14 -9.69
N LEU A 202 7.58 -8.12 -8.82
CA LEU A 202 7.63 -8.32 -7.38
C LEU A 202 6.33 -8.95 -6.85
N GLU A 203 5.17 -8.55 -7.38
CA GLU A 203 3.87 -9.12 -7.00
C GLU A 203 3.76 -10.59 -7.43
N GLU A 204 4.18 -10.92 -8.66
CA GLU A 204 4.28 -12.30 -9.13
C GLU A 204 5.22 -13.13 -8.25
N TRP A 205 6.38 -12.57 -7.89
CA TRP A 205 7.35 -13.25 -7.03
C TRP A 205 6.77 -13.53 -5.64
N LEU A 206 6.11 -12.54 -5.02
CA LEU A 206 5.47 -12.67 -3.72
C LEU A 206 4.29 -13.65 -3.72
N GLN A 207 3.65 -13.87 -4.87
CA GLN A 207 2.54 -14.82 -5.04
C GLN A 207 3.00 -16.26 -5.33
N THR A 208 4.31 -16.52 -5.42
CA THR A 208 4.80 -17.89 -5.59
C THR A 208 4.35 -18.80 -4.44
N THR A 209 3.98 -20.04 -4.77
CA THR A 209 3.32 -20.97 -3.82
C THR A 209 4.26 -21.56 -2.79
N ASP A 210 5.55 -21.60 -3.08
CA ASP A 210 6.59 -22.23 -2.28
C ASP A 210 7.97 -21.62 -2.59
N TRP A 211 8.94 -21.90 -1.72
CA TRP A 211 10.27 -21.30 -1.82
C TRP A 211 11.11 -21.82 -3.00
N HIS A 212 10.84 -23.02 -3.51
CA HIS A 212 11.53 -23.51 -4.71
C HIS A 212 11.05 -22.79 -5.96
N SER A 213 9.75 -22.55 -6.06
CA SER A 213 9.14 -21.71 -7.10
C SER A 213 9.64 -20.26 -7.01
N SER A 214 9.76 -19.73 -5.79
CA SER A 214 10.34 -18.41 -5.51
C SER A 214 11.80 -18.28 -5.98
N GLU A 215 12.64 -19.29 -5.71
CA GLU A 215 14.04 -19.34 -6.16
C GLU A 215 14.14 -19.34 -7.69
N ARG A 216 13.37 -20.21 -8.35
CA ARG A 216 13.32 -20.30 -9.82
C ARG A 216 12.75 -19.05 -10.47
N TYR A 217 11.90 -18.31 -9.76
CA TYR A 217 11.46 -16.99 -10.20
C TYR A 217 12.65 -16.04 -10.18
N LEU A 218 13.32 -15.87 -9.05
CA LEU A 218 14.44 -14.93 -8.94
C LEU A 218 15.59 -15.22 -9.91
N LEU A 219 15.90 -16.50 -10.18
CA LEU A 219 16.89 -16.90 -11.21
C LEU A 219 16.52 -16.45 -12.63
N ARG A 220 15.23 -16.34 -12.95
CA ARG A 220 14.73 -15.84 -14.24
C ARG A 220 14.61 -14.32 -14.30
N HIS A 221 14.69 -13.66 -13.15
CA HIS A 221 14.56 -12.21 -13.00
C HIS A 221 15.81 -11.61 -12.32
N PRO A 222 17.01 -11.74 -12.93
CA PRO A 222 18.26 -11.26 -12.33
C PRO A 222 18.28 -9.73 -12.13
N ASN A 223 17.42 -8.99 -12.85
CA ASN A 223 17.25 -7.54 -12.69
C ASN A 223 16.71 -7.14 -11.30
N LEU A 224 16.10 -8.06 -10.55
CA LEU A 224 15.61 -7.79 -9.19
C LEU A 224 16.74 -7.85 -8.16
N VAL A 225 17.77 -8.67 -8.40
CA VAL A 225 18.86 -8.92 -7.45
C VAL A 225 19.70 -7.65 -7.27
N GLY A 226 19.81 -7.16 -6.03
CA GLY A 226 20.55 -5.93 -5.71
C GLY A 226 19.92 -4.63 -6.22
N SER A 227 18.71 -4.67 -6.80
CA SER A 227 18.03 -3.47 -7.30
C SER A 227 17.54 -2.60 -6.14
N ARG A 228 18.01 -1.34 -6.10
CA ARG A 228 17.56 -0.35 -5.11
C ARG A 228 16.07 -0.03 -5.26
N ASP A 229 15.60 0.05 -6.50
CA ASP A 229 14.18 0.29 -6.78
C ASP A 229 13.33 -0.89 -6.32
N ALA A 230 13.81 -2.13 -6.51
CA ALA A 230 13.09 -3.32 -6.05
C ALA A 230 12.94 -3.33 -4.52
N LEU A 231 14.02 -2.97 -3.81
CA LEU A 231 14.00 -2.85 -2.35
C LEU A 231 13.07 -1.74 -1.86
N ALA A 232 13.03 -0.60 -2.57
CA ALA A 232 12.14 0.51 -2.25
C ALA A 232 10.67 0.15 -2.48
N VAL A 233 10.35 -0.54 -3.59
CA VAL A 233 8.99 -1.02 -3.88
C VAL A 233 8.55 -2.04 -2.83
N LEU A 234 9.38 -3.04 -2.51
CA LEU A 234 9.05 -4.01 -1.46
C LEU A 234 8.83 -3.33 -0.10
N ALA A 235 9.63 -2.33 0.26
CA ALA A 235 9.43 -1.58 1.49
C ALA A 235 8.07 -0.83 1.51
N SER A 236 7.55 -0.41 0.35
CA SER A 236 6.23 0.22 0.25
C SER A 236 5.06 -0.75 0.51
N TYR A 237 5.28 -2.07 0.40
CA TYR A 237 4.28 -3.09 0.75
C TYR A 237 4.17 -3.34 2.27
N GLY A 238 5.01 -2.67 3.08
CA GLY A 238 4.98 -2.73 4.53
C GLY A 238 6.12 -3.57 5.14
N ASP A 239 5.97 -3.94 6.40
CA ASP A 239 7.01 -4.62 7.19
C ASP A 239 6.54 -5.97 7.74
N SER A 240 5.86 -6.76 6.90
CA SER A 240 5.52 -8.13 7.29
C SER A 240 6.76 -9.03 7.29
N PRO A 241 6.79 -10.13 8.08
CA PRO A 241 7.90 -11.09 8.05
C PRO A 241 8.19 -11.63 6.65
N MET A 242 7.16 -11.76 5.80
CA MET A 242 7.32 -12.21 4.41
C MET A 242 8.05 -11.17 3.56
N ILE A 243 7.67 -9.89 3.68
CA ILE A 243 8.33 -8.80 2.95
C ILE A 243 9.78 -8.63 3.40
N ARG A 244 10.06 -8.71 4.71
CA ARG A 244 11.44 -8.71 5.23
C ARG A 244 12.28 -9.85 4.66
N GLN A 245 11.73 -11.06 4.60
CA GLN A 245 12.43 -12.22 4.01
C GLN A 245 12.76 -11.99 2.54
N HIS A 246 11.82 -11.51 1.74
CA HIS A 246 12.05 -11.21 0.31
C HIS A 246 13.08 -10.09 0.10
N ARG A 247 13.02 -9.02 0.90
CA ARG A 247 14.04 -7.96 0.88
C ARG A 247 15.42 -8.50 1.24
N GLY A 248 15.51 -9.31 2.29
CA GLY A 248 16.74 -9.99 2.69
C GLY A 248 17.28 -10.88 1.57
N LEU A 249 16.42 -11.65 0.89
CA LEU A 249 16.83 -12.49 -0.23
C LEU A 249 17.41 -11.68 -1.41
N LEU A 250 16.85 -10.53 -1.76
CA LEU A 250 17.41 -9.70 -2.85
C LEU A 250 18.81 -9.16 -2.52
N VAL A 251 19.04 -8.75 -1.27
CA VAL A 251 20.34 -8.25 -0.82
C VAL A 251 21.34 -9.41 -0.69
N LEU A 252 20.93 -10.52 -0.07
CA LEU A 252 21.78 -11.68 0.13
C LEU A 252 22.16 -12.34 -1.20
N ALA A 253 21.23 -12.43 -2.15
CA ALA A 253 21.49 -12.94 -3.49
C ALA A 253 22.50 -12.06 -4.25
N ALA A 254 22.51 -10.74 -4.02
CA ALA A 254 23.50 -9.85 -4.62
C ALA A 254 24.92 -10.10 -4.07
N ALA A 255 25.03 -10.47 -2.80
CA ALA A 255 26.31 -10.73 -2.13
C ALA A 255 26.85 -12.17 -2.36
N ALA A 256 25.96 -13.16 -2.40
CA ALA A 256 26.33 -14.58 -2.37
C ALA A 256 25.79 -15.42 -3.54
N GLY A 257 24.93 -14.87 -4.38
CA GLY A 257 24.20 -15.59 -5.41
C GLY A 257 22.83 -16.08 -4.94
N VAL A 258 21.91 -16.29 -5.89
CA VAL A 258 20.51 -16.66 -5.61
C VAL A 258 20.45 -18.01 -4.91
N GLU A 259 21.15 -19.01 -5.43
CA GLU A 259 21.14 -20.38 -4.90
C GLU A 259 21.67 -20.43 -3.46
N ALA A 260 22.74 -19.70 -3.15
CA ALA A 260 23.28 -19.62 -1.80
C ALA A 260 22.31 -18.94 -0.82
N ALA A 261 21.64 -17.88 -1.26
CA ALA A 261 20.64 -17.18 -0.45
C ALA A 261 19.45 -18.08 -0.09
N TYR A 262 18.96 -18.89 -1.04
CA TYR A 262 17.86 -19.84 -0.81
C TYR A 262 18.30 -21.07 -0.01
N ALA A 263 19.52 -21.57 -0.20
CA ALA A 263 20.08 -22.65 0.60
C ALA A 263 20.22 -22.24 2.07
N ALA A 264 20.78 -21.06 2.35
CA ALA A 264 20.86 -20.50 3.70
C ALA A 264 19.48 -20.26 4.31
N ARG A 265 18.50 -19.82 3.50
CA ARG A 265 17.12 -19.71 3.98
C ARG A 265 16.58 -21.06 4.47
N ALA A 266 16.81 -22.13 3.71
CA ALA A 266 16.22 -23.44 3.97
C ALA A 266 16.90 -24.20 5.12
N ASP A 267 18.20 -23.98 5.30
CA ASP A 267 19.04 -24.72 6.24
C ASP A 267 19.86 -23.76 7.12
N ALA A 268 19.72 -23.92 8.43
CA ALA A 268 20.32 -23.02 9.40
C ALA A 268 21.84 -23.25 9.60
N GLU A 269 22.35 -24.45 9.29
CA GLU A 269 23.79 -24.73 9.27
C GLU A 269 24.43 -24.04 8.06
N ILE A 270 23.79 -24.16 6.88
CA ILE A 270 24.22 -23.42 5.67
C ILE A 270 24.16 -21.91 5.90
N ALA A 271 23.13 -21.40 6.59
CA ALA A 271 23.07 -19.99 6.96
C ALA A 271 24.20 -19.55 7.90
N ALA A 272 24.53 -20.37 8.90
CA ALA A 272 25.63 -20.09 9.81
C ALA A 272 26.98 -20.03 9.08
N ASP A 273 27.23 -20.99 8.19
CA ASP A 273 28.43 -21.02 7.36
C ASP A 273 28.50 -19.82 6.41
N LEU A 274 27.38 -19.49 5.76
CA LEU A 274 27.29 -18.31 4.90
C LEU A 274 27.54 -17.03 5.69
N GLY A 275 27.00 -16.89 6.91
CA GLY A 275 27.24 -15.74 7.77
C GLY A 275 28.73 -15.54 8.09
N ASN A 276 29.44 -16.65 8.35
CA ASN A 276 30.88 -16.63 8.53
C ASN A 276 31.63 -16.22 7.25
N GLU A 277 31.20 -16.73 6.09
CA GLU A 277 31.75 -16.38 4.79
C GLU A 277 31.53 -14.89 4.45
N LEU A 278 30.37 -14.32 4.78
CA LEU A 278 30.08 -12.89 4.60
C LEU A 278 31.03 -12.02 5.43
N ILE A 279 31.27 -12.42 6.69
CA ILE A 279 32.27 -11.74 7.55
C ILE A 279 33.66 -11.81 6.92
N GLU A 280 34.07 -12.99 6.42
CA GLU A 280 35.39 -13.17 5.82
C GLU A 280 35.57 -12.40 4.51
N LYS A 281 34.50 -12.22 3.74
CA LYS A 281 34.46 -11.41 2.50
C LYS A 281 34.13 -9.94 2.73
N LEU A 282 34.03 -9.49 3.99
CA LEU A 282 33.70 -8.12 4.39
C LEU A 282 32.35 -7.63 3.80
N GLN A 283 31.40 -8.53 3.59
CA GLN A 283 30.06 -8.24 3.06
C GLN A 283 29.10 -7.85 4.20
N TRP A 284 29.42 -6.77 4.89
CA TRP A 284 28.73 -6.36 6.12
C TRP A 284 27.24 -6.07 5.92
N ASP A 285 26.90 -5.39 4.81
CA ASP A 285 25.52 -5.05 4.45
C ASP A 285 24.62 -6.28 4.21
N ALA A 286 25.22 -7.45 3.95
CA ALA A 286 24.50 -8.69 3.76
C ALA A 286 24.21 -9.45 5.07
N ILE A 287 24.83 -9.07 6.19
CA ILE A 287 24.58 -9.73 7.49
C ILE A 287 23.14 -9.51 7.97
N PRO A 288 22.58 -8.28 7.98
CA PRO A 288 21.17 -8.08 8.33
C PRO A 288 20.24 -8.80 7.34
N ALA A 289 20.62 -8.87 6.07
CA ALA A 289 19.85 -9.55 5.04
C ALA A 289 19.74 -11.06 5.31
N LEU A 290 20.85 -11.71 5.69
CA LEU A 290 20.88 -13.11 6.11
C LEU A 290 19.97 -13.36 7.32
N LEU A 291 20.07 -12.52 8.35
CA LEU A 291 19.23 -12.61 9.55
C LEU A 291 17.73 -12.47 9.22
N GLN A 292 17.39 -11.65 8.22
CA GLN A 292 16.00 -11.47 7.77
C GLN A 292 15.49 -12.61 6.88
N SER A 293 16.34 -13.20 6.03
CA SER A 293 15.94 -14.22 5.05
C SER A 293 15.97 -15.66 5.59
N ALA A 294 16.75 -15.92 6.64
CA ALA A 294 16.96 -17.24 7.23
C ALA A 294 16.38 -17.36 8.66
N PRO A 295 15.04 -17.46 8.83
CA PRO A 295 14.41 -17.54 10.15
C PRO A 295 14.83 -18.79 10.94
N GLY A 296 15.28 -19.85 10.27
CA GLY A 296 15.82 -21.05 10.91
C GLY A 296 17.06 -20.78 11.76
N LEU A 297 17.81 -19.71 11.47
CA LEU A 297 19.02 -19.34 12.20
C LEU A 297 18.73 -19.01 13.67
N ALA A 298 17.49 -18.65 14.03
CA ALA A 298 17.07 -18.48 15.42
C ALA A 298 17.27 -19.73 16.30
N LYS A 299 17.42 -20.92 15.69
CA LYS A 299 17.77 -22.16 16.41
C LYS A 299 19.27 -22.28 16.73
N HIS A 300 20.10 -21.46 16.10
CA HIS A 300 21.55 -21.41 16.26
C HIS A 300 21.94 -20.09 16.93
N LEU A 301 21.49 -19.93 18.19
CA LEU A 301 21.60 -18.67 18.95
C LEU A 301 23.03 -18.13 19.00
N PHE A 302 24.03 -19.01 19.09
CA PHE A 302 25.43 -18.61 19.03
C PHE A 302 25.73 -17.82 17.73
N ASN A 303 25.36 -18.35 16.57
CA ASN A 303 25.63 -17.69 15.29
C ASN A 303 24.86 -16.39 15.15
N VAL A 304 23.61 -16.34 15.61
CA VAL A 304 22.79 -15.12 15.58
C VAL A 304 23.43 -14.01 16.41
N ALA A 305 23.74 -14.29 17.68
CA ALA A 305 24.34 -13.29 18.58
C ALA A 305 25.71 -12.83 18.06
N TYR A 306 26.52 -13.76 17.55
CA TYR A 306 27.83 -13.44 16.96
C TYR A 306 27.69 -12.52 15.75
N LEU A 307 26.80 -12.83 14.80
CA LEU A 307 26.57 -12.00 13.61
C LEU A 307 26.07 -10.60 13.98
N ILE A 308 25.16 -10.48 14.96
CA ILE A 308 24.65 -9.18 15.42
C ILE A 308 25.76 -8.35 16.06
N LEU A 309 26.57 -8.95 16.94
CA LEU A 309 27.67 -8.26 17.60
C LEU A 309 28.75 -7.80 16.59
N VAL A 310 29.10 -8.65 15.62
CA VAL A 310 30.04 -8.27 14.56
C VAL A 310 29.47 -7.14 13.70
N HIS A 311 28.20 -7.21 13.31
CA HIS A 311 27.56 -6.13 12.54
C HIS A 311 27.51 -4.82 13.32
N SER A 312 27.13 -4.85 14.61
CA SER A 312 27.17 -3.69 15.51
C SER A 312 28.57 -3.08 15.60
N ALA A 313 29.59 -3.94 15.74
CA ALA A 313 31.00 -3.56 15.73
C ALA A 313 31.50 -3.06 14.36
N ILE A 314 30.71 -3.10 13.29
CA ILE A 314 31.10 -2.54 11.99
C ILE A 314 30.29 -1.28 11.69
N ASP A 315 28.98 -1.30 11.90
CA ASP A 315 28.08 -0.20 11.53
C ASP A 315 28.12 0.99 12.50
N HIS A 316 28.73 0.85 13.68
CA HIS A 316 28.83 1.96 14.63
C HIS A 316 29.61 3.16 14.02
N ARG A 317 28.91 4.29 13.83
CA ARG A 317 29.40 5.46 13.07
C ARG A 317 30.09 6.53 13.90
N GLU A 318 29.90 6.51 15.22
CA GLU A 318 30.53 7.48 16.12
C GLU A 318 31.90 6.96 16.55
N ASP A 319 32.88 7.86 16.70
CA ASP A 319 34.22 7.57 17.23
C ASP A 319 34.21 7.28 18.75
N GLY A 320 33.04 6.99 19.33
CA GLY A 320 32.85 6.72 20.75
C GLY A 320 33.33 5.34 21.19
N ASP A 321 33.30 5.11 22.50
CA ASP A 321 33.65 3.85 23.16
C ASP A 321 32.55 2.81 22.91
N TRP A 322 32.52 2.24 21.70
CA TRP A 322 31.65 1.13 21.38
C TRP A 322 31.92 0.00 22.37
N GLN A 323 30.87 -0.46 23.03
CA GLN A 323 30.89 -1.63 23.88
C GLN A 323 29.95 -2.69 23.30
N PRO A 324 30.36 -3.97 23.32
CA PRO A 324 29.48 -5.06 22.92
C PRO A 324 28.24 -5.11 23.83
N ASP A 325 27.11 -5.52 23.27
CA ASP A 325 25.89 -5.74 24.03
C ASP A 325 26.12 -6.92 25.00
N GLU A 326 26.07 -6.64 26.31
CA GLU A 326 26.38 -7.61 27.36
C GLU A 326 25.36 -8.76 27.41
N ASP A 327 24.10 -8.53 27.04
CA ASP A 327 23.09 -9.60 27.01
C ASP A 327 23.41 -10.57 25.86
N LEU A 328 23.79 -10.06 24.69
CA LEU A 328 24.23 -10.88 23.55
C LEU A 328 25.56 -11.59 23.81
N LEU A 329 26.51 -10.96 24.50
CA LEU A 329 27.75 -11.60 24.92
C LEU A 329 27.51 -12.70 25.95
N GLY A 330 26.65 -12.44 26.94
CA GLY A 330 26.23 -13.43 27.93
C GLY A 330 25.61 -14.64 27.25
N MET A 331 24.72 -14.41 26.27
CA MET A 331 24.12 -15.48 25.46
C MET A 331 25.16 -16.29 24.68
N LEU A 332 26.16 -15.63 24.05
CA LEU A 332 27.24 -16.33 23.34
C LEU A 332 28.04 -17.26 24.25
N ARG A 333 28.35 -16.78 25.46
CA ARG A 333 29.09 -17.55 26.46
C ARG A 333 28.24 -18.70 27.01
N GLU A 334 26.96 -18.48 27.26
CA GLU A 334 26.07 -19.54 27.78
C GLU A 334 25.81 -20.65 26.75
N VAL A 335 25.60 -20.29 25.49
CA VAL A 335 25.21 -21.24 24.43
C VAL A 335 26.42 -21.83 23.69
N GLY A 336 27.52 -21.08 23.59
CA GLY A 336 28.71 -21.48 22.84
C GLY A 336 29.68 -22.31 23.66
N THR A 337 30.33 -23.29 23.03
CA THR A 337 31.46 -23.98 23.66
C THR A 337 32.70 -23.05 23.71
N PRO A 338 33.64 -23.28 24.65
CA PRO A 338 34.89 -22.52 24.69
C PRO A 338 35.64 -22.55 23.34
N GLU A 339 35.61 -23.67 22.63
CA GLU A 339 36.21 -23.80 21.30
C GLU A 339 35.52 -22.91 20.27
N GLN A 340 34.18 -22.83 20.28
CA GLN A 340 33.42 -21.97 19.37
C GLN A 340 33.75 -20.50 19.59
N CYS A 341 33.77 -20.05 20.85
CA CYS A 341 34.19 -18.69 21.22
C CYS A 341 35.63 -18.40 20.77
N GLN A 342 36.55 -19.34 20.99
CA GLN A 342 37.94 -19.19 20.56
C GLN A 342 38.10 -19.11 19.04
N VAL A 343 37.35 -19.91 18.28
CA VAL A 343 37.34 -19.87 16.81
C VAL A 343 36.80 -18.53 16.30
N ALA A 344 35.68 -18.05 16.86
CA ALA A 344 35.10 -16.76 16.52
C ALA A 344 36.08 -15.60 16.78
N ALA A 345 36.69 -15.57 17.97
CA ALA A 345 37.71 -14.57 18.33
C ALA A 345 38.92 -14.61 17.40
N ASN A 346 39.43 -15.81 17.08
CA ASN A 346 40.56 -15.97 16.17
C ASN A 346 40.23 -15.48 14.75
N ARG A 347 38.99 -15.66 14.28
CA ARG A 347 38.54 -15.12 12.99
C ARG A 347 38.61 -13.60 12.97
N LEU A 348 38.10 -12.92 14.00
CA LEU A 348 38.12 -11.45 14.10
C LEU A 348 39.55 -10.91 14.17
N ARG A 349 40.41 -11.52 14.98
CA ARG A 349 41.85 -11.15 15.08
C ARG A 349 42.56 -11.33 13.74
N ARG A 350 42.29 -12.43 13.03
CA ARG A 350 42.83 -12.70 11.69
C ARG A 350 42.38 -11.66 10.67
N LEU A 351 41.10 -11.27 10.68
CA LEU A 351 40.56 -10.24 9.80
C LEU A 351 41.25 -8.89 10.05
N ARG A 352 41.35 -8.46 11.31
CA ARG A 352 42.07 -7.24 11.71
C ARG A 352 43.53 -7.23 11.28
N LYS A 353 44.19 -8.38 11.33
CA LYS A 353 45.58 -8.55 10.89
C LYS A 353 45.74 -8.37 9.37
N HIS A 354 44.79 -8.87 8.58
CA HIS A 354 44.81 -8.74 7.11
C HIS A 354 44.23 -7.41 6.61
N HIS A 355 43.37 -6.78 7.40
CA HIS A 355 42.70 -5.50 7.09
C HIS A 355 42.90 -4.51 8.26
N PRO A 356 44.06 -3.82 8.31
CA PRO A 356 44.38 -2.87 9.38
C PRO A 356 43.52 -1.60 9.40
N ASP A 357 42.70 -1.38 8.37
CA ASP A 357 41.71 -0.32 8.23
C ASP A 357 40.39 -0.63 8.96
N LEU A 358 40.13 -1.89 9.31
CA LEU A 358 38.93 -2.26 10.07
C LEU A 358 38.92 -1.61 11.47
N PRO A 359 37.75 -1.42 12.09
CA PRO A 359 37.64 -0.81 13.41
C PRO A 359 38.36 -1.61 14.52
N ALA A 360 39.04 -0.93 15.45
CA ALA A 360 39.73 -1.55 16.60
C ALA A 360 38.79 -2.36 17.51
N ARG A 361 37.52 -1.96 17.58
CA ARG A 361 36.45 -2.67 18.28
C ARG A 361 36.23 -4.12 17.87
N LEU A 362 36.63 -4.55 16.66
CA LEU A 362 36.63 -5.98 16.32
C LEU A 362 37.64 -6.79 17.16
N SER A 363 38.77 -6.18 17.52
CA SER A 363 39.73 -6.78 18.45
C SER A 363 39.17 -6.79 19.87
N SER A 364 38.53 -5.71 20.31
CA SER A 364 37.85 -5.65 21.61
C SER A 364 36.77 -6.74 21.74
N LEU A 365 35.94 -6.91 20.70
CA LEU A 365 34.97 -8.00 20.64
C LEU A 365 35.63 -9.37 20.70
N ALA A 366 36.73 -9.57 19.96
CA ALA A 366 37.48 -10.83 19.99
C ALA A 366 38.03 -11.17 21.38
N ASP A 367 38.46 -10.16 22.13
CA ASP A 367 38.97 -10.33 23.50
C ASP A 367 37.81 -10.62 24.46
N ALA A 368 36.70 -9.88 24.36
CA ALA A 368 35.49 -10.14 25.15
C ALA A 368 34.92 -11.55 24.94
N LEU A 369 35.00 -12.12 23.73
CA LEU A 369 34.52 -13.48 23.46
C LEU A 369 35.28 -14.57 24.25
N VAL A 370 36.52 -14.31 24.66
CA VAL A 370 37.41 -15.29 25.31
C VAL A 370 37.68 -14.96 26.78
N GLU A 371 37.28 -13.77 27.24
CA GLU A 371 37.42 -13.37 28.64
C GLU A 371 36.61 -14.29 29.57
N ASP A 372 37.27 -14.77 30.64
CA ASP A 372 36.91 -15.92 31.47
C ASP A 372 35.41 -16.03 31.78
N GLN A 373 34.85 -17.21 31.50
CA GLN A 373 33.71 -17.67 32.30
C GLN A 373 34.24 -17.96 33.70
N PRO A 374 33.59 -17.48 34.77
CA PRO A 374 34.04 -17.79 36.12
C PRO A 374 34.12 -19.32 36.25
N GLU A 375 35.31 -19.82 36.63
CA GLU A 375 35.51 -21.21 37.01
C GLU A 375 34.44 -21.55 38.08
N THR A 376 33.42 -22.32 37.69
CA THR A 376 32.50 -22.90 38.66
C THR A 376 33.26 -23.94 39.45
N ASP A 377 33.70 -23.55 40.64
CA ASP A 377 34.13 -24.43 41.74
C ASP A 377 33.05 -25.48 42.13
#